data_AF-A0A4Y2PYG9-F1
#
_entry.id   AF-A0A4Y2PYG9-F1
#
_cell.length_a   1.000
_cell.length_b   1.000
_cell.length_c   1.000
_cell.angle_alpha   90.00
_cell.angle_beta   90.00
_cell.angle_gamma   90.00
#
_symmetry.space_group_name_H-M   'P 1'
#
loop_
_entity.id
_entity.type
_entity.pdbx_description
1 polymer ?
#
loop_
_entity_poly.entity_id
_entity_poly.type
_entity_poly.pdbx_seq_one_letter_code
_entity_poly.pdbx_strand_id
1 'polypeptide(L)'
;MSYIVCEGAGRECMLRHCDKCPSKDNLVQFLQAKFEDYDDEDIVEYNQWVSTDRTEMIRCSTSGTASSNTAVVSMDFSENYAFTIQDEAQGYHWNSNSCTIHPVMIHCKDTSNVKLIIPLCIISDDLKHDSWKTECDGIGVTVKRLARKQSLQQHLDRQITTNELFEFCKINIANITFQHISKEVVDSTSLTLESRLKDTQTLPGTRLFHNFQPIDDLGMIEARRISRDETPALTFNLLKHQTLLVKMKDLYPGCFVGCIYDNLWYFGMVSEVNAEEEDVTVKFLHPNGPSLSFFWPNREDACAVPIPHIIAIVKPPKTMTGRTYQFSQECMLLVKSSFENI
;
A
#
# COMPACT_ATOMS: atom_id res chain seq x y z
N MET A 1 -28.04 1.03 -1.04
CA MET A 1 -28.28 2.22 -0.19
C MET A 1 -27.07 2.50 0.68
N SER A 2 -26.40 3.64 0.45
CA SER A 2 -25.28 4.13 1.26
C SER A 2 -25.78 4.67 2.61
N TYR A 3 -25.12 4.31 3.71
CA TYR A 3 -25.56 4.62 5.08
C TYR A 3 -25.07 5.97 5.64
N ILE A 4 -24.13 6.65 4.96
CA ILE A 4 -23.49 7.89 5.44
C ILE A 4 -23.73 9.06 4.47
N VAL A 5 -23.67 8.79 3.18
CA VAL A 5 -23.78 9.79 2.10
C VAL A 5 -24.86 9.40 1.10
N CYS A 6 -25.35 10.35 0.30
CA CYS A 6 -26.34 10.08 -0.75
C CYS A 6 -25.81 9.05 -1.79
N GLU A 7 -26.69 8.29 -2.43
CA GLU A 7 -26.31 7.50 -3.60
C GLU A 7 -25.91 8.44 -4.75
N GLY A 8 -24.70 8.27 -5.29
CA GLY A 8 -24.10 9.20 -6.27
C GLY A 8 -23.45 10.46 -5.67
N ALA A 9 -23.03 10.41 -4.40
CA ALA A 9 -22.49 11.55 -3.64
C ALA A 9 -21.33 12.32 -4.32
N GLY A 10 -21.48 13.64 -4.45
CA GLY A 10 -20.45 14.59 -4.90
C GLY A 10 -19.66 15.25 -3.75
N ARG A 11 -18.71 16.14 -4.09
CA ARG A 11 -17.75 16.79 -3.18
C ARG A 11 -18.34 17.31 -1.87
N GLU A 12 -19.50 17.98 -1.92
CA GLU A 12 -20.17 18.54 -0.74
C GLU A 12 -20.59 17.46 0.27
N CYS A 13 -20.96 16.25 -0.19
CA CYS A 13 -21.29 15.13 0.71
C CYS A 13 -20.07 14.63 1.48
N MET A 14 -18.89 14.64 0.84
CA MET A 14 -17.64 14.11 1.41
C MET A 14 -16.99 15.09 2.39
N LEU A 15 -17.14 16.39 2.15
CA LEU A 15 -16.70 17.44 3.07
C LEU A 15 -17.70 17.72 4.20
N ARG A 16 -18.81 16.96 4.29
CA ARG A 16 -19.92 17.15 5.24
C ARG A 16 -20.66 18.49 5.09
N HIS A 17 -20.65 19.05 3.90
CA HIS A 17 -21.37 20.29 3.55
C HIS A 17 -22.72 20.03 2.88
N CYS A 18 -23.11 18.76 2.70
CA CYS A 18 -24.39 18.38 2.11
C CYS A 18 -25.47 18.15 3.18
N ASP A 19 -26.47 19.03 3.19
CA ASP A 19 -27.62 18.96 4.12
C ASP A 19 -28.57 17.80 3.86
N LYS A 20 -28.41 17.09 2.73
CA LYS A 20 -29.26 15.96 2.31
C LYS A 20 -28.63 14.60 2.59
N CYS A 21 -27.40 14.56 3.09
CA CYS A 21 -26.76 13.30 3.42
C CYS A 21 -27.54 12.61 4.55
N PRO A 22 -27.65 11.27 4.53
CA PRO A 22 -28.21 10.48 5.63
C PRO A 22 -27.57 10.73 7.01
N SER A 23 -26.51 11.53 7.07
CA SER A 23 -25.68 11.82 8.24
C SER A 23 -24.99 10.56 8.78
N LYS A 24 -24.08 10.75 9.73
CA LYS A 24 -23.59 9.63 10.53
C LYS A 24 -24.74 8.97 11.29
N ASP A 25 -25.85 9.66 11.55
CA ASP A 25 -26.91 9.20 12.46
C ASP A 25 -27.61 7.94 11.97
N ASN A 26 -27.81 7.75 10.67
CA ASN A 26 -28.35 6.50 10.11
C ASN A 26 -27.35 5.33 10.22
N LEU A 27 -26.05 5.59 9.98
CA LEU A 27 -25.02 4.58 10.22
C LEU A 27 -24.90 4.28 11.72
N VAL A 28 -24.94 5.30 12.57
CA VAL A 28 -24.86 5.21 14.02
C VAL A 28 -26.07 4.45 14.55
N GLN A 29 -27.28 4.67 14.05
CA GLN A 29 -28.46 3.86 14.41
C GLN A 29 -28.37 2.42 13.87
N PHE A 30 -27.83 2.21 12.67
CA PHE A 30 -27.59 0.86 12.12
C PHE A 30 -26.57 0.08 12.96
N LEU A 31 -25.51 0.74 13.42
CA LEU A 31 -24.49 0.16 14.28
C LEU A 31 -24.98 0.04 15.73
N GLN A 32 -25.60 1.07 16.32
CA GLN A 32 -26.20 1.02 17.66
C GLN A 32 -27.27 -0.05 17.80
N ALA A 33 -28.15 -0.24 16.81
CA ALA A 33 -29.13 -1.33 16.80
C ALA A 33 -28.48 -2.72 16.66
N LYS A 34 -27.22 -2.79 16.22
CA LYS A 34 -26.40 -4.02 16.25
C LYS A 34 -25.63 -4.17 17.55
N PHE A 35 -25.46 -3.09 18.32
CA PHE A 35 -24.47 -2.99 19.38
C PHE A 35 -24.99 -2.17 20.60
N GLU A 36 -26.19 -2.46 21.10
CA GLU A 36 -26.91 -1.58 22.05
C GLU A 36 -26.41 -1.63 23.52
N ASP A 37 -25.46 -2.51 23.88
CA ASP A 37 -25.11 -2.85 25.29
C ASP A 37 -23.62 -2.67 25.72
N TYR A 38 -22.85 -1.68 25.24
CA TYR A 38 -21.37 -1.67 25.37
C TYR A 38 -20.74 -0.41 26.01
N ASP A 39 -19.53 -0.54 26.61
CA ASP A 39 -18.79 0.50 27.39
C ASP A 39 -17.24 0.48 27.11
N ASP A 40 -16.49 1.49 27.60
CA ASP A 40 -15.26 2.08 27.02
C ASP A 40 -13.84 1.51 27.40
N GLU A 41 -13.67 0.32 27.99
CA GLU A 41 -12.38 -0.08 28.66
C GLU A 41 -11.42 -1.12 27.98
N ASP A 42 -11.42 -1.37 26.65
CA ASP A 42 -10.78 -2.59 26.05
C ASP A 42 -9.41 -2.49 25.28
N ILE A 43 -8.68 -3.63 25.15
CA ILE A 43 -7.32 -3.81 24.52
C ILE A 43 -7.30 -4.88 23.38
N VAL A 44 -6.51 -4.69 22.30
CA VAL A 44 -6.36 -5.57 21.10
C VAL A 44 -4.97 -6.21 20.98
N GLU A 45 -4.87 -7.49 20.58
CA GLU A 45 -3.60 -8.22 20.33
C GLU A 45 -3.49 -8.78 18.89
N TYR A 46 -2.35 -8.57 18.22
CA TYR A 46 -2.00 -9.07 16.87
C TYR A 46 -0.52 -9.45 16.76
N ASN A 47 -0.11 -10.19 15.71
CA ASN A 47 1.30 -10.48 15.44
C ASN A 47 1.77 -9.64 14.24
N GLN A 48 3.01 -9.16 14.26
CA GLN A 48 3.58 -8.27 13.25
C GLN A 48 5.06 -8.58 12.98
N TRP A 49 5.52 -8.44 11.74
CA TRP A 49 6.94 -8.58 11.40
C TRP A 49 7.76 -7.37 11.87
N VAL A 50 8.97 -7.62 12.38
CA VAL A 50 9.90 -6.58 12.89
C VAL A 50 10.70 -5.92 11.77
N SER A 51 10.96 -6.66 10.69
CA SER A 51 11.89 -6.28 9.63
C SER A 51 11.39 -6.75 8.26
N THR A 52 11.86 -6.06 7.22
CA THR A 52 11.53 -6.34 5.81
C THR A 52 12.06 -7.69 5.31
N ASP A 53 13.05 -8.27 6.00
CA ASP A 53 13.62 -9.58 5.70
C ASP A 53 12.74 -10.76 6.16
N ARG A 54 11.62 -10.48 6.86
CA ARG A 54 10.63 -11.47 7.35
C ARG A 54 11.23 -12.55 8.26
N THR A 55 12.31 -12.25 8.97
CA THR A 55 12.99 -13.25 9.82
C THR A 55 12.45 -13.28 11.25
N GLU A 56 11.88 -12.18 11.74
CA GLU A 56 11.44 -12.04 13.13
C GLU A 56 10.01 -11.49 13.22
N MET A 57 9.14 -12.22 13.94
CA MET A 57 7.74 -11.87 14.19
C MET A 57 7.55 -11.60 15.69
N ILE A 58 6.92 -10.49 16.04
CA ILE A 58 6.57 -10.18 17.43
C ILE A 58 5.06 -10.13 17.62
N ARG A 59 4.64 -10.34 18.86
CA ARG A 59 3.27 -10.13 19.29
C ARG A 59 3.12 -8.68 19.77
N CYS A 60 2.25 -7.93 19.11
CA CYS A 60 1.88 -6.57 19.46
C CYS A 60 0.55 -6.56 20.22
N SER A 61 0.46 -5.74 21.26
CA SER A 61 -0.77 -5.44 21.96
C SER A 61 -0.99 -3.93 21.89
N THR A 62 -2.07 -3.50 21.25
CA THR A 62 -2.45 -2.09 21.17
C THR A 62 -3.72 -1.90 21.99
N SER A 63 -3.69 -1.01 22.98
CA SER A 63 -4.89 -0.41 23.55
C SER A 63 -5.46 0.58 22.53
N GLY A 64 -6.04 0.03 21.47
CA GLY A 64 -6.73 0.76 20.43
C GLY A 64 -8.20 0.56 20.66
N THR A 65 -8.93 1.66 20.77
CA THR A 65 -10.39 1.76 20.91
C THR A 65 -11.11 0.91 19.88
N ALA A 66 -11.20 -0.39 20.11
CA ALA A 66 -12.25 -1.20 19.52
C ALA A 66 -13.47 -0.97 20.40
N SER A 67 -14.08 0.23 20.28
CA SER A 67 -15.43 0.41 20.78
C SER A 67 -16.32 -0.65 20.13
N SER A 68 -17.50 -0.89 20.68
CA SER A 68 -18.48 -1.84 20.13
C SER A 68 -18.85 -1.65 18.65
N ASN A 69 -18.49 -0.49 18.08
CA ASN A 69 -18.72 -0.13 16.69
C ASN A 69 -17.47 -0.22 15.79
N THR A 70 -16.39 -0.86 16.25
CA THR A 70 -15.10 -0.86 15.57
C THR A 70 -14.65 -2.28 15.26
N ALA A 71 -14.29 -2.54 14.00
CA ALA A 71 -13.66 -3.79 13.56
C ALA A 71 -12.26 -3.48 13.03
N VAL A 72 -11.30 -4.34 13.37
CA VAL A 72 -9.96 -4.28 12.77
C VAL A 72 -9.95 -5.22 11.57
N VAL A 73 -9.78 -4.66 10.38
CA VAL A 73 -9.67 -5.41 9.13
C VAL A 73 -8.20 -5.47 8.73
N SER A 74 -7.66 -6.68 8.65
CA SER A 74 -6.34 -6.97 8.10
C SER A 74 -6.52 -7.66 6.75
N MET A 75 -5.88 -7.17 5.70
CA MET A 75 -6.03 -7.69 4.34
C MET A 75 -4.68 -7.65 3.60
N ASP A 76 -4.33 -8.73 2.90
CA ASP A 76 -3.10 -8.79 2.10
C ASP A 76 -3.35 -8.34 0.65
N PHE A 77 -2.32 -8.27 -0.18
CA PHE A 77 -2.46 -8.14 -1.61
C PHE A 77 -3.46 -9.18 -2.16
N SER A 78 -4.35 -8.69 -3.02
CA SER A 78 -5.06 -9.56 -3.94
C SER A 78 -4.06 -10.16 -4.93
N GLU A 79 -4.11 -11.48 -5.10
CA GLU A 79 -3.23 -12.20 -6.01
C GLU A 79 -4.04 -12.85 -7.13
N ASN A 80 -3.48 -12.81 -8.34
CA ASN A 80 -4.00 -13.58 -9.47
C ASN A 80 -3.60 -15.06 -9.33
N TYR A 81 -4.56 -15.89 -8.99
CA TYR A 81 -4.43 -17.34 -9.02
C TYR A 81 -4.69 -17.86 -10.44
N ALA A 82 -3.63 -18.34 -11.09
CA ALA A 82 -3.74 -19.06 -12.36
C ALA A 82 -4.37 -20.44 -12.16
N PHE A 83 -5.43 -20.74 -12.91
CA PHE A 83 -6.07 -22.03 -12.85
C PHE A 83 -5.16 -23.11 -13.43
N THR A 84 -4.93 -24.16 -12.65
CA THR A 84 -4.22 -25.36 -13.11
C THR A 84 -5.19 -26.30 -13.84
N ILE A 85 -4.71 -26.94 -14.90
CA ILE A 85 -5.39 -28.09 -15.55
C ILE A 85 -4.50 -29.33 -15.45
N GLN A 86 -5.10 -30.51 -15.55
CA GLN A 86 -4.33 -31.76 -15.58
C GLN A 86 -3.48 -31.83 -16.86
N ASP A 87 -2.26 -32.36 -16.76
CA ASP A 87 -1.30 -32.53 -17.87
C ASP A 87 -0.99 -31.26 -18.69
N GLU A 88 -0.97 -30.09 -18.03
CA GLU A 88 -0.62 -28.83 -18.66
C GLU A 88 0.78 -28.87 -19.31
N ALA A 89 0.86 -28.57 -20.61
CA ALA A 89 2.13 -28.37 -21.27
C ALA A 89 2.79 -27.09 -20.74
N GLN A 90 4.13 -27.04 -20.68
CA GLN A 90 4.87 -25.90 -20.11
C GLN A 90 4.47 -24.52 -20.72
N GLY A 91 4.06 -24.50 -22.00
CA GLY A 91 3.60 -23.28 -22.67
C GLY A 91 2.22 -22.79 -22.24
N TYR A 92 1.39 -23.64 -21.63
CA TYR A 92 0.04 -23.29 -21.16
C TYR A 92 0.07 -22.27 -20.01
N HIS A 93 1.18 -22.20 -19.27
CA HIS A 93 1.41 -21.20 -18.22
C HIS A 93 1.19 -19.74 -18.69
N TRP A 94 1.43 -19.45 -19.97
CA TRP A 94 1.26 -18.10 -20.55
C TRP A 94 -0.17 -17.80 -21.01
N ASN A 95 -1.05 -18.79 -21.02
CA ASN A 95 -2.41 -18.68 -21.53
C ASN A 95 -3.45 -19.20 -20.53
N SER A 96 -3.04 -19.45 -19.28
CA SER A 96 -3.93 -19.91 -18.23
C SER A 96 -4.87 -18.78 -17.81
N ASN A 97 -6.17 -19.04 -17.85
CA ASN A 97 -7.16 -18.20 -17.18
C ASN A 97 -6.79 -18.09 -15.69
N SER A 98 -7.13 -16.96 -15.08
CA SER A 98 -6.88 -16.71 -13.67
C SER A 98 -8.07 -16.01 -13.03
N CYS A 99 -8.09 -16.02 -11.70
CA CYS A 99 -8.98 -15.20 -10.90
C CYS A 99 -8.20 -14.58 -9.75
N THR A 100 -8.77 -13.53 -9.18
CA THR A 100 -8.23 -12.91 -7.98
C THR A 100 -8.67 -13.66 -6.74
N ILE A 101 -7.71 -13.93 -5.85
CA ILE A 101 -7.95 -14.39 -4.48
C ILE A 101 -7.47 -13.30 -3.53
N HIS A 102 -8.36 -12.78 -2.70
CA HIS A 102 -8.07 -11.70 -1.75
C HIS A 102 -8.45 -12.13 -0.32
N PRO A 103 -7.45 -12.50 0.51
CA PRO A 103 -7.67 -12.92 1.89
C PRO A 103 -7.84 -11.72 2.82
N VAL A 104 -8.83 -11.79 3.70
CA VAL A 104 -9.19 -10.75 4.67
C VAL A 104 -9.45 -11.39 6.03
N MET A 105 -8.83 -10.84 7.07
CA MET A 105 -9.05 -11.19 8.47
C MET A 105 -9.75 -10.04 9.17
N ILE A 106 -10.96 -10.28 9.67
CA ILE A 106 -11.72 -9.28 10.42
C ILE A 106 -11.71 -9.69 11.89
N HIS A 107 -11.18 -8.83 12.74
CA HIS A 107 -11.20 -8.99 14.18
C HIS A 107 -12.29 -8.08 14.78
N CYS A 108 -13.26 -8.68 15.46
CA CYS A 108 -14.35 -7.99 16.14
C CYS A 108 -14.75 -8.75 17.44
N LYS A 109 -15.80 -8.31 18.14
CA LYS A 109 -16.39 -9.04 19.28
C LYS A 109 -17.87 -9.31 19.01
N ASP A 110 -18.39 -10.44 19.51
CA ASP A 110 -19.83 -10.76 19.43
C ASP A 110 -20.64 -10.04 20.53
N THR A 111 -21.95 -10.29 20.57
CA THR A 111 -22.87 -9.72 21.57
C THR A 111 -22.59 -10.15 23.01
N SER A 112 -21.75 -11.17 23.21
CA SER A 112 -21.32 -11.65 24.53
C SER A 112 -19.90 -11.18 24.88
N ASN A 113 -19.35 -10.21 24.16
CA ASN A 113 -17.97 -9.73 24.28
C ASN A 113 -16.91 -10.81 24.03
N VAL A 114 -17.27 -11.88 23.33
CA VAL A 114 -16.32 -12.92 22.93
C VAL A 114 -15.62 -12.46 21.66
N LYS A 115 -14.28 -12.56 21.64
CA LYS A 115 -13.46 -12.27 20.47
C LYS A 115 -13.93 -13.12 19.29
N LEU A 116 -14.37 -12.45 18.22
CA LEU A 116 -14.66 -13.02 16.93
C LEU A 116 -13.50 -12.74 15.98
N ILE A 117 -13.09 -13.79 15.29
CA ILE A 117 -12.17 -13.71 14.17
C ILE A 117 -12.93 -14.25 12.97
N ILE A 118 -13.23 -13.37 12.01
CA ILE A 118 -13.95 -13.71 10.79
C ILE A 118 -12.93 -13.78 9.64
N PRO A 119 -12.47 -14.98 9.27
CA PRO A 119 -11.71 -15.18 8.06
C PRO A 119 -12.62 -15.08 6.84
N LEU A 120 -12.34 -14.13 5.96
CA LEU A 120 -13.03 -13.89 4.71
C LEU A 120 -12.05 -14.08 3.54
N CYS A 121 -12.51 -14.71 2.47
CA CYS A 121 -11.77 -14.82 1.23
C CYS A 121 -12.66 -14.35 0.08
N ILE A 122 -12.24 -13.28 -0.59
CA ILE A 122 -12.92 -12.77 -1.77
C ILE A 122 -12.31 -13.43 -3.00
N ILE A 123 -13.16 -13.90 -3.90
CA ILE A 123 -12.80 -14.45 -5.20
C ILE A 123 -13.38 -13.52 -6.27
N SER A 124 -12.56 -13.04 -7.20
CA SER A 124 -13.03 -12.10 -8.23
C SER A 124 -12.53 -12.44 -9.64
N ASP A 125 -13.34 -12.09 -10.63
CA ASP A 125 -12.99 -12.19 -12.05
C ASP A 125 -12.11 -11.03 -12.53
N ASP A 126 -11.99 -9.95 -11.75
CA ASP A 126 -11.13 -8.84 -12.09
C ASP A 126 -9.68 -9.12 -11.67
N LEU A 127 -8.73 -8.88 -12.59
CA LEU A 127 -7.32 -9.23 -12.43
C LEU A 127 -6.42 -8.01 -12.18
N LYS A 128 -7.00 -6.80 -12.13
CA LYS A 128 -6.27 -5.56 -11.90
C LYS A 128 -6.19 -5.31 -10.40
N HIS A 129 -4.96 -5.15 -9.92
CA HIS A 129 -4.66 -4.91 -8.51
C HIS A 129 -4.05 -3.54 -8.35
N ASP A 130 -4.85 -2.57 -7.91
CA ASP A 130 -4.35 -1.26 -7.48
C ASP A 130 -3.78 -1.42 -6.05
N SER A 131 -2.50 -1.11 -5.88
CA SER A 131 -1.57 -1.81 -4.98
C SER A 131 -1.43 -1.26 -3.55
N TRP A 132 -1.64 -2.09 -2.50
CA TRP A 132 -1.12 -1.88 -1.12
C TRP A 132 -0.89 -3.19 -0.33
N LYS A 133 0.16 -3.25 0.51
CA LYS A 133 0.74 -4.45 1.16
C LYS A 133 0.35 -4.60 2.64
N THR A 134 -0.10 -5.78 3.12
CA THR A 134 0.05 -6.19 4.54
C THR A 134 0.32 -7.71 4.70
N GLU A 135 -0.08 -8.37 5.80
CA GLU A 135 0.52 -9.64 6.32
C GLU A 135 -0.40 -10.88 6.30
N CYS A 136 -1.43 -10.94 5.46
CA CYS A 136 -2.53 -11.94 5.53
C CYS A 136 -2.40 -13.18 4.60
N ASP A 137 -1.20 -13.76 4.49
CA ASP A 137 -0.89 -14.87 3.55
C ASP A 137 -1.62 -16.23 3.82
N GLY A 138 -2.03 -16.52 5.06
CA GLY A 138 -2.44 -17.88 5.47
C GLY A 138 -3.72 -18.43 4.82
N ILE A 139 -4.74 -17.57 4.65
CA ILE A 139 -6.00 -17.94 3.99
C ILE A 139 -5.74 -18.24 2.50
N GLY A 140 -5.00 -17.35 1.83
CA GLY A 140 -4.69 -17.47 0.41
C GLY A 140 -3.99 -18.79 0.09
N VAL A 141 -3.00 -19.18 0.90
CA VAL A 141 -2.27 -20.46 0.73
C VAL A 141 -3.20 -21.66 0.82
N THR A 142 -4.12 -21.67 1.79
CA THR A 142 -5.05 -22.79 2.00
C THR A 142 -5.99 -22.96 0.80
N VAL A 143 -6.56 -21.85 0.32
CA VAL A 143 -7.45 -21.82 -0.85
C VAL A 143 -6.72 -22.30 -2.09
N LYS A 144 -5.55 -21.72 -2.41
CA LYS A 144 -4.74 -22.08 -3.59
C LYS A 144 -4.39 -23.57 -3.60
N ARG A 145 -3.98 -24.13 -2.45
CA ARG A 145 -3.61 -25.56 -2.33
C ARG A 145 -4.79 -26.49 -2.60
N LEU A 146 -5.96 -26.20 -2.04
CA LEU A 146 -7.16 -27.03 -2.21
C LEU A 146 -7.76 -26.88 -3.61
N ALA A 147 -7.78 -25.66 -4.14
CA ALA A 147 -8.16 -25.37 -5.52
C ALA A 147 -7.31 -26.17 -6.51
N ARG A 148 -5.97 -26.12 -6.35
CA ARG A 148 -5.05 -26.86 -7.21
C ARG A 148 -5.28 -28.37 -7.13
N LYS A 149 -5.52 -28.91 -5.94
CA LYS A 149 -5.81 -30.33 -5.76
C LYS A 149 -7.10 -30.74 -6.49
N GLN A 150 -8.15 -29.92 -6.38
CA GLN A 150 -9.42 -30.17 -7.08
C GLN A 150 -9.25 -30.09 -8.60
N SER A 151 -8.53 -29.09 -9.10
CA SER A 151 -8.19 -28.95 -10.52
C SER A 151 -7.50 -30.19 -11.09
N LEU A 152 -6.53 -30.75 -10.37
CA LEU A 152 -5.80 -31.95 -10.79
C LEU A 152 -6.63 -33.24 -10.77
N GLN A 153 -7.83 -33.20 -10.18
CA GLN A 153 -8.77 -34.34 -10.11
C GLN A 153 -9.92 -34.19 -11.12
N GLN A 154 -9.98 -33.09 -11.86
CA GLN A 154 -10.98 -32.85 -12.90
C GLN A 154 -10.56 -33.51 -14.23
N HIS A 155 -11.53 -33.74 -15.11
CA HIS A 155 -11.26 -34.23 -16.45
C HIS A 155 -10.45 -33.21 -17.26
N LEU A 156 -9.55 -33.69 -18.14
CA LEU A 156 -8.63 -32.87 -18.95
C LEU A 156 -9.30 -31.72 -19.70
N ASP A 157 -10.53 -31.94 -20.18
CA ASP A 157 -11.30 -30.97 -20.97
C ASP A 157 -12.08 -29.94 -20.13
N ARG A 158 -11.99 -30.00 -18.79
CA ARG A 158 -12.79 -29.15 -17.89
C ARG A 158 -11.90 -28.30 -16.98
N GLN A 159 -11.66 -27.06 -17.41
CA GLN A 159 -11.04 -26.04 -16.57
C GLN A 159 -12.03 -25.50 -15.55
N ILE A 160 -11.58 -25.35 -14.30
CA ILE A 160 -12.36 -24.68 -13.24
C ILE A 160 -12.45 -23.19 -13.56
N THR A 161 -13.67 -22.68 -13.67
CA THR A 161 -13.96 -21.25 -13.77
C THR A 161 -13.95 -20.58 -12.40
N THR A 162 -13.89 -19.25 -12.33
CA THR A 162 -13.95 -18.50 -11.06
C THR A 162 -15.18 -18.85 -10.22
N ASN A 163 -16.35 -18.95 -10.86
CA ASN A 163 -17.60 -19.32 -10.19
C ASN A 163 -17.56 -20.74 -9.64
N GLU A 164 -17.03 -21.69 -10.41
CA GLU A 164 -16.85 -23.07 -9.95
C GLU A 164 -15.84 -23.16 -8.81
N LEU A 165 -14.78 -22.35 -8.84
CA LEU A 165 -13.82 -22.24 -7.74
C LEU A 165 -14.50 -21.71 -6.47
N PHE A 166 -15.30 -20.65 -6.59
CA PHE A 166 -16.06 -20.09 -5.48
C PHE A 166 -17.01 -21.12 -4.85
N GLU A 167 -17.82 -21.79 -5.67
CA GLU A 167 -18.74 -22.83 -5.18
C GLU A 167 -17.98 -24.00 -4.54
N PHE A 168 -16.86 -24.43 -5.13
CA PHE A 168 -15.99 -25.42 -4.52
C PHE A 168 -15.50 -24.99 -3.14
N CYS A 169 -14.97 -23.77 -3.02
CA CYS A 169 -14.42 -23.26 -1.76
C CYS A 169 -15.49 -23.17 -0.68
N LYS A 170 -16.66 -22.63 -1.02
CA LYS A 170 -17.81 -22.50 -0.13
C LYS A 170 -18.30 -23.85 0.41
N ILE A 171 -18.25 -24.90 -0.40
CA ILE A 171 -18.70 -26.25 -0.02
C ILE A 171 -17.61 -27.01 0.77
N ASN A 172 -16.35 -26.88 0.38
CA ASN A 172 -15.27 -27.79 0.83
C ASN A 172 -14.35 -27.19 1.89
N ILE A 173 -14.39 -25.87 2.11
CA ILE A 173 -13.52 -25.19 3.07
C ILE A 173 -14.38 -24.64 4.22
N ALA A 174 -14.43 -25.39 5.31
CA ALA A 174 -15.09 -24.95 6.53
C ALA A 174 -14.30 -23.83 7.22
N ASN A 175 -15.00 -23.02 8.03
CA ASN A 175 -14.45 -21.94 8.84
C ASN A 175 -13.83 -20.77 8.05
N ILE A 176 -14.03 -20.67 6.74
CA ILE A 176 -13.69 -19.48 5.95
C ILE A 176 -14.94 -19.01 5.23
N THR A 177 -15.30 -17.74 5.38
CA THR A 177 -16.39 -17.14 4.61
C THR A 177 -15.87 -16.81 3.22
N PHE A 178 -16.60 -17.20 2.18
CA PHE A 178 -16.26 -16.87 0.80
C PHE A 178 -17.26 -15.89 0.22
N GLN A 179 -16.78 -14.94 -0.58
CA GLN A 179 -17.61 -14.04 -1.36
C GLN A 179 -17.08 -13.96 -2.79
N HIS A 180 -17.98 -14.04 -3.77
CA HIS A 180 -17.64 -13.80 -5.17
C HIS A 180 -18.00 -12.36 -5.56
N ILE A 181 -17.09 -11.68 -6.24
CA ILE A 181 -17.30 -10.34 -6.79
C ILE A 181 -16.99 -10.40 -8.29
N SER A 182 -18.01 -10.22 -9.12
CA SER A 182 -17.83 -10.25 -10.57
C SER A 182 -17.14 -8.99 -11.09
N LYS A 183 -16.53 -9.10 -12.27
CA LYS A 183 -15.88 -7.96 -12.92
C LYS A 183 -16.85 -6.80 -13.19
N GLU A 184 -18.10 -7.09 -13.54
CA GLU A 184 -19.11 -6.06 -13.80
C GLU A 184 -19.43 -5.24 -12.54
N VAL A 185 -19.40 -5.87 -11.36
CA VAL A 185 -19.56 -5.18 -10.07
C VAL A 185 -18.34 -4.30 -9.79
N VAL A 186 -17.12 -4.78 -10.06
CA VAL A 186 -15.90 -3.96 -9.92
C VAL A 186 -15.93 -2.77 -10.86
N ASP A 187 -16.22 -2.99 -12.15
CA ASP A 187 -16.24 -1.93 -13.16
C ASP A 187 -17.31 -0.87 -12.85
N SER A 188 -18.53 -1.29 -12.48
CA SER A 188 -19.60 -0.35 -12.09
C SER A 188 -19.31 0.42 -10.80
N THR A 189 -18.67 -0.25 -9.83
CA THR A 189 -18.19 0.41 -8.60
C THR A 189 -17.08 1.39 -8.92
N SER A 190 -16.11 1.02 -9.77
CA SER A 190 -15.02 1.88 -10.24
C SER A 190 -15.57 3.15 -10.87
N LEU A 191 -16.52 3.06 -11.79
CA LEU A 191 -17.17 4.24 -12.40
C LEU A 191 -17.82 5.17 -11.34
N THR A 192 -18.39 4.60 -10.29
CA THR A 192 -18.98 5.37 -9.18
C THR A 192 -17.89 6.02 -8.32
N LEU A 193 -16.74 5.36 -8.16
CA LEU A 193 -15.59 5.84 -7.42
C LEU A 193 -14.74 6.84 -8.23
N GLU A 194 -14.69 6.76 -9.55
CA GLU A 194 -13.91 7.66 -10.41
C GLU A 194 -14.29 9.12 -10.18
N SER A 195 -15.59 9.41 -10.10
CA SER A 195 -16.09 10.75 -9.74
C SER A 195 -15.56 11.21 -8.37
N ARG A 196 -15.42 10.28 -7.42
CA ARG A 196 -14.92 10.55 -6.07
C ARG A 196 -13.40 10.73 -6.04
N LEU A 197 -12.66 9.92 -6.80
CA LEU A 197 -11.20 9.91 -6.84
C LEU A 197 -10.64 11.02 -7.73
N LYS A 198 -11.42 11.53 -8.70
CA LYS A 198 -10.99 12.61 -9.60
C LYS A 198 -10.55 13.88 -8.87
N ASP A 199 -11.22 14.20 -7.76
CA ASP A 199 -10.90 15.37 -6.94
C ASP A 199 -9.94 15.05 -5.79
N THR A 200 -9.48 13.79 -5.66
CA THR A 200 -8.50 13.40 -4.64
C THR A 200 -7.09 13.77 -5.07
N GLN A 201 -6.30 14.27 -4.13
CA GLN A 201 -4.90 14.53 -4.35
C GLN A 201 -4.10 13.25 -4.05
N THR A 202 -3.28 12.82 -5.00
CA THR A 202 -2.30 11.77 -4.77
C THR A 202 -1.22 12.28 -3.83
N LEU A 203 -0.84 11.44 -2.86
CA LEU A 203 0.31 11.70 -2.02
C LEU A 203 1.56 11.13 -2.71
N PRO A 204 2.57 11.96 -3.04
CA PRO A 204 3.77 11.49 -3.72
C PRO A 204 4.60 10.54 -2.86
N GLY A 205 5.21 9.54 -3.48
CA GLY A 205 6.21 8.68 -2.82
C GLY A 205 5.66 7.76 -1.73
N THR A 206 4.37 7.42 -1.77
CA THR A 206 3.72 6.54 -0.79
C THR A 206 4.36 5.15 -0.69
N ARG A 207 5.01 4.67 -1.77
CA ARG A 207 5.69 3.37 -1.85
C ARG A 207 6.80 3.17 -0.81
N LEU A 208 7.36 4.26 -0.28
CA LEU A 208 8.46 4.21 0.69
C LEU A 208 8.01 4.26 2.14
N PHE A 209 6.70 4.42 2.38
CA PHE A 209 6.15 4.61 3.71
C PHE A 209 5.16 3.49 4.03
N HIS A 210 5.30 2.87 5.19
CA HIS A 210 4.42 1.79 5.65
C HIS A 210 3.40 2.28 6.69
N ASN A 211 3.44 3.55 7.08
CA ASN A 211 2.51 4.13 8.03
C ASN A 211 2.25 5.58 7.68
N PHE A 212 0.96 5.94 7.64
CA PHE A 212 0.48 7.29 7.46
C PHE A 212 -0.43 7.62 8.63
N GLN A 213 -0.21 8.75 9.28
CA GLN A 213 -0.98 9.19 10.43
C GLN A 213 -1.45 10.62 10.22
N PRO A 214 -2.77 10.88 10.20
CA PRO A 214 -3.27 12.24 10.22
C PRO A 214 -2.93 12.88 11.57
N ILE A 215 -2.39 14.08 11.54
CA ILE A 215 -2.07 14.89 12.73
C ILE A 215 -3.30 15.70 13.15
N ASP A 216 -4.03 16.24 12.16
CA ASP A 216 -5.17 17.13 12.39
C ASP A 216 -6.23 17.04 11.27
N ASP A 217 -7.39 17.64 11.53
CA ASP A 217 -8.48 17.80 10.56
C ASP A 217 -8.16 18.88 9.50
N LEU A 218 -6.98 19.52 9.59
CA LEU A 218 -6.50 20.54 8.66
C LEU A 218 -5.63 19.93 7.54
N GLY A 219 -5.63 18.60 7.42
CA GLY A 219 -4.99 17.89 6.32
C GLY A 219 -3.49 17.69 6.48
N MET A 220 -2.97 17.75 7.70
CA MET A 220 -1.57 17.36 7.97
C MET A 220 -1.47 15.83 8.15
N ILE A 221 -0.58 15.20 7.40
CA ILE A 221 -0.32 13.76 7.48
C ILE A 221 1.17 13.51 7.66
N GLU A 222 1.53 12.79 8.71
CA GLU A 222 2.86 12.24 8.90
C GLU A 222 2.97 10.89 8.20
N ALA A 223 4.11 10.64 7.56
CA ALA A 223 4.46 9.37 6.96
C ALA A 223 5.77 8.85 7.52
N ARG A 224 5.77 7.55 7.85
CA ARG A 224 6.92 6.82 8.42
C ARG A 224 7.32 5.70 7.48
N ARG A 225 8.63 5.46 7.36
CA ARG A 225 9.15 4.41 6.46
C ARG A 225 8.71 3.04 6.95
N ILE A 226 8.77 2.84 8.27
CA ILE A 226 8.23 1.66 8.94
C ILE A 226 7.30 2.07 10.08
N SER A 227 6.37 1.19 10.46
CA SER A 227 5.35 1.50 11.48
C SER A 227 5.91 1.79 12.88
N ARG A 228 7.21 1.54 13.12
CA ARG A 228 7.87 1.74 14.42
C ARG A 228 8.75 2.98 14.48
N ASP A 229 8.90 3.73 13.40
CA ASP A 229 9.74 4.93 13.44
C ASP A 229 9.17 5.92 14.45
N GLU A 230 9.97 6.31 15.45
CA GLU A 230 9.57 7.28 16.46
C GLU A 230 9.31 8.65 15.83
N THR A 231 10.10 9.01 14.82
CA THR A 231 10.01 10.27 14.10
C THR A 231 9.44 10.07 12.69
N PRO A 232 8.53 10.92 12.22
CA PRO A 232 8.06 10.88 10.84
C PRO A 232 9.21 11.14 9.87
N ALA A 233 9.23 10.39 8.77
CA ALA A 233 10.19 10.59 7.69
C ALA A 233 9.76 11.74 6.76
N LEU A 234 8.45 11.99 6.65
CA LEU A 234 7.91 13.11 5.88
C LEU A 234 6.59 13.59 6.50
N THR A 235 6.35 14.90 6.43
CA THR A 235 5.04 15.49 6.78
C THR A 235 4.44 16.14 5.56
N PHE A 236 3.26 15.68 5.17
CA PHE A 236 2.45 16.20 4.09
C PHE A 236 1.46 17.22 4.62
N ASN A 237 1.27 18.31 3.88
CA ASN A 237 0.17 19.24 4.08
C ASN A 237 -0.75 19.16 2.85
N LEU A 238 -1.97 18.65 3.03
CA LEU A 238 -2.94 18.48 1.95
C LEU A 238 -3.60 19.81 1.52
N LEU A 239 -3.56 20.85 2.36
CA LEU A 239 -4.18 22.15 2.08
C LEU A 239 -3.21 23.17 1.47
N LYS A 240 -1.90 22.99 1.69
CA LYS A 240 -0.83 23.80 1.11
C LYS A 240 0.03 22.91 0.24
N HIS A 241 0.13 23.22 -1.06
CA HIS A 241 1.12 22.58 -1.92
C HIS A 241 2.50 22.63 -1.24
N GLN A 242 3.07 21.45 -0.99
CA GLN A 242 4.42 21.33 -0.46
C GLN A 242 5.35 22.08 -1.43
N THR A 243 6.10 23.04 -0.91
CA THR A 243 7.03 23.81 -1.75
C THR A 243 8.22 22.92 -2.06
N LEU A 244 8.19 22.28 -3.22
CA LEU A 244 9.27 21.41 -3.68
C LEU A 244 10.52 22.25 -3.98
N LEU A 245 11.67 21.84 -3.44
CA LEU A 245 12.97 22.43 -3.77
C LEU A 245 13.34 22.18 -5.24
N VAL A 246 12.92 21.04 -5.78
CA VAL A 246 13.15 20.64 -7.16
C VAL A 246 11.83 20.27 -7.83
N LYS A 247 11.59 20.78 -9.04
CA LYS A 247 10.38 20.46 -9.81
C LYS A 247 10.60 19.19 -10.63
N MET A 248 9.57 18.35 -10.72
CA MET A 248 9.62 17.09 -11.50
C MET A 248 10.14 17.30 -12.92
N LYS A 249 9.68 18.35 -13.61
CA LYS A 249 10.06 18.66 -15.00
C LYS A 249 11.57 18.89 -15.22
N ASP A 250 12.32 19.17 -14.16
CA ASP A 250 13.75 19.42 -14.23
C ASP A 250 14.56 18.12 -13.99
N LEU A 251 13.89 17.03 -13.62
CA LEU A 251 14.47 15.69 -13.43
C LEU A 251 14.38 14.87 -14.71
N TYR A 252 15.47 14.20 -15.06
CA TYR A 252 15.54 13.32 -16.23
C TYR A 252 16.60 12.23 -16.00
N PRO A 253 16.46 11.05 -16.64
CA PRO A 253 17.47 10.01 -16.56
C PRO A 253 18.87 10.51 -16.94
N GLY A 254 19.84 10.25 -16.07
CA GLY A 254 21.23 10.68 -16.20
C GLY A 254 21.57 11.99 -15.48
N CYS A 255 20.60 12.73 -14.95
CA CYS A 255 20.90 13.91 -14.13
C CYS A 255 21.42 13.49 -12.74
N PHE A 256 22.31 14.31 -12.17
CA PHE A 256 22.83 14.08 -10.82
C PHE A 256 22.07 14.92 -9.81
N VAL A 257 21.74 14.32 -8.67
CA VAL A 257 20.93 14.94 -7.63
C VAL A 257 21.55 14.73 -6.25
N GLY A 258 21.29 15.67 -5.35
CA GLY A 258 21.37 15.47 -3.91
C GLY A 258 20.00 15.11 -3.38
N CYS A 259 19.90 14.07 -2.56
CA CYS A 259 18.64 13.57 -2.05
C CYS A 259 18.74 13.08 -0.61
N ILE A 260 17.59 12.99 0.07
CA ILE A 260 17.48 12.48 1.44
C ILE A 260 17.00 11.04 1.41
N TYR A 261 17.74 10.17 2.09
CA TYR A 261 17.41 8.77 2.29
C TYR A 261 17.79 8.36 3.72
N ASP A 262 16.92 7.64 4.43
CA ASP A 262 17.13 7.25 5.85
C ASP A 262 17.68 8.38 6.76
N ASN A 263 17.10 9.57 6.65
CA ASN A 263 17.49 10.77 7.41
C ASN A 263 18.95 11.22 7.20
N LEU A 264 19.59 10.74 6.15
CA LEU A 264 20.91 11.15 5.70
C LEU A 264 20.81 11.69 4.27
N TRP A 265 21.76 12.53 3.86
CA TRP A 265 21.81 13.02 2.50
C TRP A 265 22.84 12.24 1.67
N TYR A 266 22.52 12.01 0.41
CA TYR A 266 23.34 11.28 -0.54
C TYR A 266 23.38 11.97 -1.89
N PHE A 267 24.47 11.73 -2.62
CA PHE A 267 24.52 11.99 -4.05
C PHE A 267 24.08 10.76 -4.82
N GLY A 268 23.43 10.99 -5.95
CA GLY A 268 23.09 9.92 -6.87
C GLY A 268 22.80 10.42 -8.27
N MET A 269 22.58 9.46 -9.16
CA MET A 269 22.17 9.71 -10.53
C MET A 269 20.76 9.16 -10.72
N VAL A 270 19.87 9.97 -11.28
CA VAL A 270 18.52 9.53 -11.63
C VAL A 270 18.61 8.51 -12.77
N SER A 271 18.05 7.32 -12.59
CA SER A 271 17.97 6.31 -13.64
C SER A 271 16.61 6.27 -14.33
N GLU A 272 15.55 6.60 -13.59
CA GLU A 272 14.17 6.58 -14.07
C GLU A 272 13.36 7.64 -13.34
N VAL A 273 12.40 8.24 -14.04
CA VAL A 273 11.44 9.20 -13.49
C VAL A 273 10.06 8.61 -13.66
N ASN A 274 9.34 8.42 -12.56
CA ASN A 274 7.99 7.91 -12.58
C ASN A 274 7.00 9.06 -12.36
N ALA A 275 6.38 9.51 -13.46
CA ALA A 275 5.44 10.62 -13.42
C ALA A 275 4.11 10.28 -12.74
N GLU A 276 3.71 9.01 -12.75
CA GLU A 276 2.42 8.57 -12.18
C GLU A 276 2.49 8.54 -10.64
N GLU A 277 3.64 8.13 -10.09
CA GLU A 277 3.84 7.93 -8.65
C GLU A 277 4.57 9.09 -7.98
N GLU A 278 4.98 10.08 -8.77
CA GLU A 278 5.72 11.28 -8.33
C GLU A 278 7.00 10.93 -7.54
N ASP A 279 7.72 9.90 -8.00
CA ASP A 279 9.02 9.48 -7.48
C ASP A 279 10.08 9.29 -8.58
N VAL A 280 11.34 9.19 -8.17
CA VAL A 280 12.47 8.96 -9.07
C VAL A 280 13.35 7.84 -8.55
N THR A 281 13.78 6.94 -9.44
CA THR A 281 14.77 5.92 -9.09
C THR A 281 16.16 6.55 -9.13
N VAL A 282 16.85 6.55 -7.99
CA VAL A 282 18.19 7.12 -7.84
C VAL A 282 19.19 6.01 -7.60
N LYS A 283 20.25 5.99 -8.41
CA LYS A 283 21.45 5.18 -8.17
C LYS A 283 22.38 5.96 -7.25
N PHE A 284 22.68 5.43 -6.08
CA PHE A 284 23.44 6.11 -5.03
C PHE A 284 24.95 5.97 -5.24
N LEU A 285 25.65 7.09 -5.00
CA LEU A 285 27.10 7.15 -4.89
C LEU A 285 27.50 7.04 -3.42
N HIS A 286 28.53 6.24 -3.14
CA HIS A 286 29.03 6.02 -1.78
C HIS A 286 30.27 6.87 -1.52
N PRO A 287 30.42 7.47 -0.32
CA PRO A 287 31.61 8.24 0.02
C PRO A 287 32.83 7.34 0.24
N ASN A 288 33.99 7.73 -0.30
CA ASN A 288 35.28 7.09 -0.04
C ASN A 288 35.85 7.56 1.31
N GLY A 289 35.29 7.05 2.41
CA GLY A 289 35.75 7.34 3.77
C GLY A 289 35.81 8.86 4.05
N PRO A 290 36.87 9.37 4.70
CA PRO A 290 36.98 10.80 5.05
C PRO A 290 37.28 11.72 3.84
N SER A 291 37.47 11.16 2.63
CA SER A 291 37.72 11.95 1.44
C SER A 291 36.43 12.51 0.84
N LEU A 292 36.48 13.69 0.23
CA LEU A 292 35.36 14.30 -0.51
C LEU A 292 35.12 13.65 -1.89
N SER A 293 35.41 12.35 -2.00
CA SER A 293 35.28 11.61 -3.25
C SER A 293 34.28 10.47 -3.09
N PHE A 294 33.65 10.12 -4.19
CA PHE A 294 32.55 9.16 -4.23
C PHE A 294 32.85 8.06 -5.25
N PHE A 295 32.19 6.92 -5.12
CA PHE A 295 32.31 5.80 -6.04
C PHE A 295 30.97 5.10 -6.22
N TRP A 296 30.82 4.39 -7.34
CA TRP A 296 29.70 3.48 -7.54
C TRP A 296 29.97 2.18 -6.77
N PRO A 297 29.05 1.73 -5.91
CA PRO A 297 29.20 0.46 -5.22
C PRO A 297 29.24 -0.72 -6.21
N ASN A 298 29.92 -1.80 -5.84
CA ASN A 298 30.04 -3.00 -6.70
C ASN A 298 28.69 -3.64 -7.01
N ARG A 299 27.81 -3.67 -6.01
CA ARG A 299 26.39 -3.97 -6.21
C ARG A 299 25.69 -2.64 -6.40
N GLU A 300 24.96 -2.52 -7.50
CA GLU A 300 24.18 -1.34 -7.79
C GLU A 300 23.22 -1.06 -6.62
N ASP A 301 23.38 0.12 -6.04
CA ASP A 301 22.54 0.62 -4.96
C ASP A 301 21.57 1.61 -5.57
N ALA A 302 20.34 1.16 -5.80
CA ALA A 302 19.30 1.94 -6.45
C ALA A 302 18.01 1.84 -5.63
N CYS A 303 17.37 2.97 -5.38
CA CYS A 303 16.09 3.02 -4.69
C CYS A 303 15.19 4.09 -5.30
N ALA A 304 13.88 3.91 -5.17
CA ALA A 304 12.92 4.98 -5.42
C ALA A 304 13.06 6.06 -4.33
N VAL A 305 13.02 7.32 -4.73
CA VAL A 305 13.11 8.48 -3.85
C VAL A 305 11.98 9.44 -4.23
N PRO A 306 11.14 9.91 -3.27
CA PRO A 306 10.06 10.83 -3.57
C PRO A 306 10.62 12.16 -4.04
N ILE A 307 9.94 12.84 -4.95
CA ILE A 307 10.36 14.17 -5.41
C ILE A 307 10.59 15.16 -4.25
N PRO A 308 9.77 15.19 -3.17
CA PRO A 308 10.05 16.03 -1.99
C PRO A 308 11.42 15.79 -1.33
N HIS A 309 11.99 14.59 -1.46
CA HIS A 309 13.31 14.28 -0.90
C HIS A 309 14.46 14.58 -1.85
N ILE A 310 14.17 15.08 -3.06
CA ILE A 310 15.19 15.59 -3.97
C ILE A 310 15.44 17.06 -3.63
N ILE A 311 16.58 17.31 -3.00
CA ILE A 311 16.89 18.60 -2.36
C ILE A 311 17.75 19.52 -3.25
N ALA A 312 18.40 18.96 -4.27
CA ALA A 312 19.10 19.74 -5.29
C ALA A 312 19.36 18.93 -6.56
N ILE A 313 19.35 19.59 -7.72
CA ILE A 313 19.98 19.10 -8.94
C ILE A 313 21.40 19.64 -8.98
N VAL A 314 22.39 18.77 -9.18
CA VAL A 314 23.81 19.13 -9.16
C VAL A 314 24.48 18.88 -10.49
N LYS A 315 25.56 19.62 -10.72
CA LYS A 315 26.39 19.44 -11.93
C LYS A 315 27.05 18.05 -11.88
N PRO A 316 27.23 17.38 -13.03
CA PRO A 316 27.90 16.08 -13.08
C PRO A 316 29.26 16.11 -12.37
N PRO A 317 29.59 15.07 -11.58
CA PRO A 317 30.86 15.00 -10.90
C PRO A 317 32.00 14.82 -11.88
N LYS A 318 33.18 15.35 -11.53
CA LYS A 318 34.41 15.12 -12.29
C LYS A 318 34.95 13.73 -11.98
N THR A 319 35.44 13.04 -13.01
CA THR A 319 36.14 11.76 -12.86
C THR A 319 37.34 11.70 -13.80
N MET A 320 38.48 11.22 -13.30
CA MET A 320 39.70 11.02 -14.09
C MET A 320 39.87 9.57 -14.57
N THR A 321 39.41 8.61 -13.76
CA THR A 321 39.63 7.17 -13.97
C THR A 321 38.33 6.41 -14.22
N GLY A 322 37.17 7.06 -14.11
CA GLY A 322 35.85 6.42 -14.16
C GLY A 322 35.51 5.60 -12.91
N ARG A 323 36.38 5.56 -11.90
CA ARG A 323 36.17 4.80 -10.64
C ARG A 323 35.84 5.68 -9.45
N THR A 324 36.28 6.92 -9.49
CA THR A 324 36.13 7.90 -8.42
C THR A 324 35.56 9.19 -8.98
N TYR A 325 34.62 9.77 -8.27
CA TYR A 325 33.80 10.90 -8.67
C TYR A 325 33.95 12.01 -7.63
N GLN A 326 34.13 13.24 -8.08
CA GLN A 326 34.27 14.40 -7.21
C GLN A 326 33.28 15.48 -7.64
N PHE A 327 32.40 15.87 -6.72
CA PHE A 327 31.51 17.01 -6.90
C PHE A 327 32.24 18.31 -6.61
N SER A 328 31.81 19.41 -7.23
CA SER A 328 32.36 20.73 -6.90
C SER A 328 31.98 21.13 -5.48
N GLN A 329 32.81 21.97 -4.85
CA GLN A 329 32.52 22.49 -3.51
C GLN A 329 31.19 23.26 -3.45
N GLU A 330 30.82 23.93 -4.55
CA GLU A 330 29.50 24.56 -4.74
C GLU A 330 28.36 23.53 -4.60
N CYS A 331 28.46 22.37 -5.26
CA CYS A 331 27.44 21.33 -5.19
C CYS A 331 27.36 20.69 -3.79
N MET A 332 28.51 20.46 -3.15
CA MET A 332 28.57 19.93 -1.78
C MET A 332 27.87 20.87 -0.78
N LEU A 333 28.18 22.18 -0.86
CA LEU A 333 27.59 23.19 0.00
C LEU A 333 26.09 23.34 -0.27
N LEU A 334 25.68 23.32 -1.53
CA LEU A 334 24.27 23.38 -1.91
C LEU A 334 23.47 22.27 -1.23
N VAL A 335 23.87 21.00 -1.44
CA VAL A 335 23.16 19.84 -0.88
C VAL A 335 23.18 19.87 0.65
N LYS A 336 24.33 20.18 1.26
CA LYS A 336 24.45 20.25 2.71
C LYS A 336 23.57 21.36 3.30
N SER A 337 23.57 22.54 2.70
CA SER A 337 22.74 23.66 3.15
C SER A 337 21.25 23.39 2.96
N SER A 338 20.85 22.75 1.85
CA SER A 338 19.46 22.32 1.66
C SER A 338 19.04 21.30 2.72
N PHE A 339 19.92 20.34 3.06
CA PHE A 339 19.64 19.34 4.09
C PHE A 339 19.52 19.95 5.50
N GLU A 340 20.35 20.92 5.85
CA GLU A 340 20.32 21.59 7.17
C GLU A 340 19.12 22.53 7.37
N ASN A 341 18.44 22.92 6.29
CA ASN A 341 17.27 23.81 6.32
C ASN A 341 15.92 23.06 6.25
N ILE A 342 15.96 21.72 6.25
CA ILE A 342 14.80 20.82 6.33
C ILE A 342 14.71 20.32 7.77
#